data_AF-A0A7C2SHZ3-F1
#
_entry.id   AF-A0A7C2SHZ3-F1
#
_cell.length_a   1.000
_cell.length_b   1.000
_cell.length_c   1.000
_cell.angle_alpha   90.00
_cell.angle_beta   90.00
_cell.angle_gamma   90.00
#
_symmetry.space_group_name_H-M   'P 1'
#
loop_
_entity.id
_entity.type
_entity.pdbx_description
1 polymer ?
#
loop_
_entity_poly.entity_id
_entity_poly.type
_entity_poly.pdbx_seq_one_letter_code
_entity_poly.pdbx_strand_id
1 'polypeptide(L)'
;MIFCPKDSFGETFKTDDFRKEGFSKDNKSNQPQILVGLVVNKEGFPLAYDLFPGNTFEGHTLIPIIKEFKKEHNIKNLTVVADAAMISSENIASLKEAKIDYIVGARLGNLQADIINSIDKQLPRTDSANIRLETKLGYLICDFSKKRFTKDKFEMEKQIDKAKQLINHPGKTKKIKFIKTIDAKNQLNKELIEKTNILLGIKGYYTNLDEKTISNEVVIERYGQLYKIEQAFRISKHDLKTRPIFHFKEDPIKLHLLICFMALAVSKYIELKTNISIQSFLSESKKITDAKILNKITNKMILKRVPITPEVETIIKRLNLLPH
;
A
#
# COMPACT_ATOMS: atom_id res chain seq x y z
N MET A 1 11.56 1.78 5.42
CA MET A 1 11.21 0.72 4.44
C MET A 1 9.71 0.54 4.51
N ILE A 2 9.04 0.56 3.36
CA ILE A 2 7.60 0.35 3.33
C ILE A 2 7.36 -1.00 2.66
N PHE A 3 6.62 -1.88 3.33
CA PHE A 3 6.31 -3.22 2.82
C PHE A 3 4.81 -3.34 2.60
N CYS A 4 4.42 -3.81 1.43
CA CYS A 4 3.04 -4.16 1.15
C CYS A 4 3.02 -5.42 0.27
N PRO A 5 2.36 -6.48 0.73
CA PRO A 5 2.09 -7.64 -0.09
C PRO A 5 0.85 -7.38 -0.96
N LYS A 6 0.90 -7.77 -2.24
CA LYS A 6 -0.26 -7.73 -3.13
C LYS A 6 -0.40 -9.01 -3.96
N ASP A 7 -1.64 -9.51 -4.06
CA ASP A 7 -2.02 -10.70 -4.82
C ASP A 7 -1.90 -10.46 -6.33
N SER A 8 -1.06 -11.21 -7.04
CA SER A 8 -0.99 -11.25 -8.50
C SER A 8 -1.85 -12.39 -9.05
N PHE A 9 -2.54 -12.12 -10.18
CA PHE A 9 -3.50 -13.03 -10.80
C PHE A 9 -2.85 -13.82 -11.94
N GLY A 10 -2.90 -15.15 -11.86
CA GLY A 10 -2.81 -16.01 -13.04
C GLY A 10 -4.21 -16.27 -13.60
N GLU A 11 -4.40 -16.12 -14.92
CA GLU A 11 -5.65 -16.49 -15.60
C GLU A 11 -5.72 -18.00 -15.84
N THR A 12 -5.72 -18.79 -14.76
CA THR A 12 -5.78 -20.25 -14.86
C THR A 12 -6.72 -20.82 -13.82
N PHE A 13 -7.46 -21.88 -14.17
CA PHE A 13 -8.39 -22.57 -13.27
C PHE A 13 -7.76 -23.77 -12.53
N LYS A 14 -6.42 -23.92 -12.59
CA LYS A 14 -5.69 -25.02 -11.95
C LYS A 14 -4.72 -24.50 -10.91
N THR A 15 -4.80 -25.05 -9.70
CA THR A 15 -3.89 -24.82 -8.59
C THR A 15 -2.59 -25.60 -8.79
N ASP A 16 -1.48 -25.07 -8.28
CA ASP A 16 -0.22 -25.80 -8.13
C ASP A 16 0.46 -25.47 -6.78
N ASP A 17 1.65 -26.02 -6.52
CA ASP A 17 2.36 -25.84 -5.25
C ASP A 17 2.70 -24.38 -4.94
N PHE A 18 2.80 -23.54 -5.97
CA PHE A 18 3.20 -22.12 -5.88
C PHE A 18 2.00 -21.16 -6.00
N ARG A 19 0.97 -21.55 -6.75
CA ARG A 19 -0.24 -20.79 -7.06
C ARG A 19 -1.42 -21.45 -6.37
N LYS A 20 -1.74 -20.92 -5.19
CA LYS A 20 -2.84 -21.41 -4.35
C LYS A 20 -3.97 -20.40 -4.33
N GLU A 21 -5.19 -20.92 -4.20
CA GLU A 21 -6.36 -20.08 -3.98
C GLU A 21 -6.24 -19.38 -2.62
N GLY A 22 -6.55 -18.09 -2.59
CA GLY A 22 -6.29 -17.21 -1.45
C GLY A 22 -7.27 -16.04 -1.38
N PHE A 23 -7.17 -15.26 -0.31
CA PHE A 23 -8.03 -14.09 -0.10
C PHE A 23 -7.74 -13.00 -1.14
N SER A 24 -8.68 -12.78 -2.06
CA SER A 24 -8.54 -11.78 -3.13
C SER A 24 -9.10 -10.42 -2.72
N LYS A 25 -8.28 -9.37 -2.77
CA LYS A 25 -8.78 -7.98 -2.62
C LYS A 25 -9.66 -7.52 -3.80
N ASP A 26 -9.60 -8.20 -4.95
CA ASP A 26 -10.38 -7.89 -6.16
C ASP A 26 -11.54 -8.89 -6.42
N ASN A 27 -12.00 -9.58 -5.38
CA ASN A 27 -13.18 -10.48 -5.43
C ASN A 27 -13.03 -11.70 -6.38
N LYS A 28 -11.79 -12.10 -6.71
CA LYS A 28 -11.46 -13.27 -7.53
C LYS A 28 -10.81 -14.38 -6.68
N SER A 29 -11.53 -14.87 -5.69
CA SER A 29 -11.06 -15.92 -4.75
C SER A 29 -10.73 -17.26 -5.44
N ASN A 30 -11.39 -17.57 -6.55
CA ASN A 30 -11.30 -18.86 -7.24
C ASN A 30 -10.19 -18.89 -8.30
N GLN A 31 -9.24 -17.96 -8.24
CA GLN A 31 -8.09 -17.93 -9.13
C GLN A 31 -6.80 -18.15 -8.32
N PRO A 32 -5.87 -18.97 -8.83
CA PRO A 32 -4.56 -19.15 -8.23
C PRO A 32 -3.82 -17.80 -8.14
N GLN A 33 -3.40 -17.45 -6.93
CA GLN A 33 -2.74 -16.18 -6.65
C GLN A 33 -1.28 -16.39 -6.26
N ILE A 34 -0.45 -15.41 -6.56
CA ILE A 34 0.93 -15.31 -6.06
C ILE A 34 1.05 -13.97 -5.35
N LEU A 35 1.51 -14.00 -4.10
CA LEU A 35 1.71 -12.79 -3.33
C LEU A 35 3.09 -12.22 -3.64
N VAL A 36 3.13 -10.96 -4.08
CA VAL A 36 4.40 -10.25 -4.29
C VAL A 36 4.63 -9.32 -3.11
N GLY A 37 5.70 -9.57 -2.36
CA GLY A 37 6.20 -8.64 -1.36
C GLY A 37 7.12 -7.64 -2.03
N LEU A 38 6.79 -6.35 -1.99
CA LEU A 38 7.66 -5.30 -2.52
C LEU A 38 8.20 -4.44 -1.38
N VAL A 39 9.51 -4.23 -1.41
CA VAL A 39 10.24 -3.39 -0.48
C VAL A 39 10.59 -2.09 -1.18
N VAL A 40 10.16 -0.96 -0.62
CA VAL A 40 10.50 0.37 -1.17
C VAL A 40 11.12 1.31 -0.13
N ASN A 41 11.90 2.28 -0.62
CA ASN A 41 12.41 3.38 0.18
C ASN A 41 11.34 4.49 0.40
N LYS A 42 11.70 5.57 1.12
CA LYS A 42 10.81 6.72 1.39
C LYS A 42 10.34 7.48 0.13
N GLU A 43 11.07 7.35 -0.96
CA GLU A 43 10.80 7.96 -2.26
C GLU A 43 9.92 7.06 -3.15
N GLY A 44 9.67 5.82 -2.74
CA GLY A 44 8.95 4.83 -3.53
C GLY A 44 9.83 4.10 -4.54
N PHE A 45 11.16 4.21 -4.42
CA PHE A 45 12.11 3.43 -5.22
C PHE A 45 12.10 1.97 -4.75
N PRO A 46 11.93 0.99 -5.66
CA PRO A 46 11.95 -0.42 -5.31
C PRO A 46 13.37 -0.89 -4.95
N LEU A 47 13.51 -1.52 -3.79
CA LEU A 47 14.80 -2.00 -3.27
C LEU A 47 14.94 -3.51 -3.39
N ALA A 48 13.87 -4.25 -3.08
CA ALA A 48 13.82 -5.69 -3.15
C ALA A 48 12.39 -6.16 -3.41
N TYR A 49 12.25 -7.39 -3.89
CA TYR A 49 10.97 -8.06 -4.01
C TYR A 49 11.13 -9.54 -3.68
N ASP A 50 10.04 -10.17 -3.27
CA ASP A 50 10.00 -11.62 -3.04
C ASP A 50 8.60 -12.19 -3.35
N LEU A 51 8.54 -13.49 -3.57
CA LEU A 51 7.38 -14.22 -4.08
C LEU A 51 6.91 -15.26 -3.08
N PHE A 52 5.63 -15.21 -2.73
CA PHE A 52 5.02 -16.17 -1.83
C PHE A 52 3.80 -16.82 -2.46
N PRO A 53 3.48 -18.06 -2.06
CA PRO A 53 2.22 -18.68 -2.43
C PRO A 53 1.02 -17.82 -1.99
N GLY A 54 -0.01 -17.72 -2.84
CA GLY A 54 -1.18 -16.85 -2.61
C GLY A 54 -2.02 -17.17 -1.37
N ASN A 55 -1.87 -18.36 -0.78
CA ASN A 55 -2.51 -18.72 0.49
C ASN A 55 -1.73 -18.27 1.73
N THR A 56 -0.56 -17.65 1.54
CA THR A 56 0.28 -17.21 2.66
C THR A 56 -0.29 -15.93 3.26
N PHE A 57 -0.55 -15.94 4.57
CA PHE A 57 -1.01 -14.74 5.26
C PHE A 57 0.04 -13.63 5.15
N GLU A 58 -0.40 -12.43 4.76
CA GLU A 58 0.41 -11.22 4.58
C GLU A 58 1.36 -10.93 5.76
N GLY A 59 0.96 -11.28 6.99
CA GLY A 59 1.78 -11.11 8.18
C GLY A 59 3.02 -12.01 8.25
N HIS A 60 2.94 -13.23 7.71
CA HIS A 60 4.05 -14.19 7.75
C HIS A 60 5.09 -13.94 6.65
N THR A 61 4.74 -13.19 5.61
CA THR A 61 5.65 -12.88 4.49
C THR A 61 6.52 -11.66 4.76
N LEU A 62 6.06 -10.74 5.60
CA LEU A 62 6.79 -9.53 5.99
C LEU A 62 8.14 -9.83 6.67
N ILE A 63 8.13 -10.69 7.69
CA ILE A 63 9.28 -10.90 8.57
C ILE A 63 10.47 -11.57 7.85
N PRO A 64 10.30 -12.65 7.06
CA PRO A 64 11.41 -13.30 6.36
C PRO A 64 12.16 -12.35 5.43
N ILE A 65 11.44 -11.61 4.58
CA ILE A 65 12.01 -10.69 3.59
C ILE A 65 12.83 -9.61 4.27
N ILE A 66 12.30 -9.04 5.36
CA ILE A 66 13.00 -7.99 6.07
C ILE A 66 14.27 -8.53 6.74
N LYS A 67 14.20 -9.73 7.33
CA LYS A 67 15.37 -10.37 7.95
C LYS A 67 16.45 -10.65 6.90
N GLU A 68 16.05 -11.18 5.74
CA GLU A 68 16.94 -11.45 4.62
C GLU A 68 17.57 -10.17 4.09
N PHE A 69 16.75 -9.15 3.79
CA PHE A 69 17.23 -7.84 3.33
C PHE A 69 18.18 -7.17 4.33
N LYS A 70 17.87 -7.24 5.63
CA LYS A 70 18.74 -6.70 6.69
C LYS A 70 20.10 -7.40 6.73
N LYS A 71 20.11 -8.73 6.54
CA LYS A 71 21.31 -9.56 6.51
C LYS A 71 22.14 -9.32 5.26
N GLU A 72 21.50 -9.28 4.10
CA GLU A 72 22.17 -9.10 2.80
C GLU A 72 22.87 -7.73 2.70
N HIS A 73 22.22 -6.67 3.21
CA HIS A 73 22.74 -5.31 3.12
C HIS A 73 23.41 -4.78 4.40
N ASN A 74 23.66 -5.62 5.41
CA ASN A 74 24.29 -5.25 6.68
C ASN A 74 23.68 -4.00 7.34
N ILE A 75 22.34 -3.88 7.31
CA ILE A 75 21.63 -2.71 7.81
C ILE A 75 21.50 -2.78 9.33
N LYS A 76 22.07 -1.80 10.03
CA LYS A 76 22.00 -1.72 11.50
C LYS A 76 20.59 -1.38 11.99
N ASN A 77 20.03 -0.29 11.45
CA ASN A 77 18.74 0.26 11.87
C ASN A 77 17.77 0.25 10.68
N LEU A 78 16.61 -0.36 10.88
CA LEU A 78 15.58 -0.48 9.85
C LEU A 78 14.21 -0.23 10.47
N THR A 79 13.49 0.73 9.91
CA THR A 79 12.09 0.99 10.26
C THR A 79 11.17 0.49 9.17
N VAL A 80 10.20 -0.34 9.54
CA VAL A 80 9.20 -0.94 8.67
C VAL A 80 7.90 -0.16 8.80
N VAL A 81 7.32 0.23 7.68
CA VAL A 81 6.02 0.90 7.64
C VAL A 81 5.04 -0.03 6.93
N ALA A 82 3.95 -0.41 7.60
CA ALA A 82 2.98 -1.38 7.08
C ALA A 82 1.53 -1.03 7.47
N ASP A 83 0.56 -1.52 6.70
CA ASP A 83 -0.86 -1.21 6.90
C ASP A 83 -1.45 -1.91 8.14
N ALA A 84 -2.52 -1.33 8.68
CA ALA A 84 -3.29 -1.81 9.82
C ALA A 84 -3.85 -3.24 9.64
N ALA A 85 -3.97 -3.70 8.39
CA ALA A 85 -4.43 -5.04 8.07
C ALA A 85 -3.40 -6.13 8.32
N MET A 86 -2.11 -5.77 8.37
CA MET A 86 -1.01 -6.70 8.58
C MET A 86 -0.63 -6.88 10.05
N ILE A 87 -1.42 -6.29 10.96
CA ILE A 87 -1.11 -6.25 12.39
C ILE A 87 -1.82 -7.39 13.11
N SER A 88 -1.05 -8.42 13.45
CA SER A 88 -1.33 -9.29 14.59
C SER A 88 -0.38 -8.92 15.74
N SER A 89 -0.78 -9.26 16.98
CA SER A 89 0.10 -9.13 18.16
C SER A 89 1.39 -9.94 17.99
N GLU A 90 1.31 -11.08 17.31
CA GLU A 90 2.44 -11.97 17.01
C GLU A 90 3.46 -11.32 16.06
N ASN A 91 2.98 -10.61 15.03
CA ASN A 91 3.86 -9.92 14.09
C ASN A 91 4.65 -8.80 14.79
N ILE A 92 3.98 -8.03 15.66
CA ILE A 92 4.63 -6.97 16.44
C ILE A 92 5.68 -7.56 17.39
N ALA A 93 5.36 -8.66 18.09
CA ALA A 93 6.31 -9.34 18.96
C ALA A 93 7.54 -9.82 18.18
N SER A 94 7.33 -10.42 17.01
CA SER A 94 8.41 -10.90 16.14
C SER A 94 9.31 -9.76 15.61
N LEU A 95 8.73 -8.60 15.30
CA LEU A 95 9.49 -7.40 14.89
C LEU A 95 10.35 -6.87 16.05
N LYS A 96 9.81 -6.86 17.27
CA LYS A 96 10.56 -6.50 18.48
C LYS A 96 11.72 -7.46 18.74
N GLU A 97 11.48 -8.77 18.67
CA GLU A 97 12.52 -9.81 18.83
C GLU A 97 13.64 -9.67 17.80
N ALA A 98 13.29 -9.34 16.55
CA ALA A 98 14.25 -9.13 15.48
C ALA A 98 14.99 -7.77 15.55
N LYS A 99 14.71 -6.94 16.57
CA LYS A 99 15.25 -5.58 16.72
C LYS A 99 15.03 -4.75 15.45
N ILE A 100 13.78 -4.74 14.98
CA ILE A 100 13.33 -3.98 13.81
C ILE A 100 12.31 -2.95 14.30
N ASP A 101 12.52 -1.69 13.94
CA ASP A 101 11.58 -0.64 14.27
C ASP A 101 10.36 -0.70 13.36
N TYR A 102 9.20 -0.28 13.84
CA TYR A 102 7.97 -0.35 13.06
C TYR A 102 7.09 0.88 13.24
N ILE A 103 6.32 1.18 12.19
CA ILE A 103 5.23 2.15 12.17
C ILE A 103 4.06 1.45 11.48
N VAL A 104 3.00 1.18 12.22
CA VAL A 104 1.86 0.41 11.70
C VAL A 104 0.54 1.07 12.07
N GLY A 105 -0.49 0.96 11.22
CA GLY A 105 -1.76 1.66 11.44
C GLY A 105 -2.60 1.02 12.56
N ALA A 106 -3.04 1.76 13.55
CA ALA A 106 -3.82 1.18 14.65
C ALA A 106 -5.30 1.01 14.27
N ARG A 107 -5.87 -0.17 14.58
CA ARG A 107 -7.32 -0.41 14.53
C ARG A 107 -7.96 0.06 15.83
N LEU A 108 -8.38 1.33 15.86
CA LEU A 108 -8.96 1.96 17.06
C LEU A 108 -10.21 1.25 17.60
N GLY A 109 -10.99 0.59 16.73
CA GLY A 109 -12.20 -0.14 17.13
C GLY A 109 -11.97 -1.37 18.01
N ASN A 110 -10.74 -1.90 18.07
CA ASN A 110 -10.38 -3.05 18.90
C ASN A 110 -9.66 -2.66 20.21
N LEU A 111 -9.56 -1.36 20.50
CA LEU A 111 -8.90 -0.88 21.71
C LEU A 111 -9.75 -1.15 22.95
N GLN A 112 -9.06 -1.31 24.09
CA GLN A 112 -9.71 -1.39 25.40
C GLN A 112 -10.39 -0.06 25.74
N ALA A 113 -11.50 -0.11 26.47
CA ALA A 113 -12.29 1.08 26.81
C ALA A 113 -11.47 2.14 27.56
N ASP A 114 -10.51 1.71 28.40
CA ASP A 114 -9.64 2.62 29.17
C ASP A 114 -8.74 3.47 28.26
N ILE A 115 -8.21 2.86 27.19
CA ILE A 115 -7.39 3.56 26.20
C ILE A 115 -8.26 4.55 25.42
N ILE A 116 -9.47 4.16 25.02
CA ILE A 116 -10.41 5.03 24.30
C ILE A 116 -10.78 6.26 25.16
N ASN A 117 -11.07 6.05 26.44
CA ASN A 117 -11.38 7.13 27.38
C ASN A 117 -10.17 8.05 27.61
N SER A 118 -8.96 7.49 27.61
CA SER A 118 -7.72 8.28 27.72
C SER A 118 -7.50 9.14 26.47
N ILE A 119 -7.78 8.60 25.28
CA ILE A 119 -7.73 9.35 24.02
C ILE A 119 -8.73 10.52 24.05
N ASP A 120 -9.98 10.29 24.44
CA ASP A 120 -11.01 11.34 24.46
C ASP A 120 -10.68 12.48 25.44
N LYS A 121 -10.05 12.17 26.58
CA LYS A 121 -9.63 13.17 27.57
C LYS A 121 -8.41 13.96 27.15
N GLN A 122 -7.43 13.31 26.53
CA GLN A 122 -6.11 13.92 26.26
C GLN A 122 -6.00 14.54 24.87
N LEU A 123 -6.78 14.09 23.88
CA LEU A 123 -6.68 14.57 22.51
C LEU A 123 -7.61 15.77 22.30
N PRO A 124 -7.07 17.00 22.14
CA PRO A 124 -7.90 18.13 21.75
C PRO A 124 -8.44 17.92 20.33
N ARG A 125 -9.71 18.25 20.10
CA ARG A 125 -10.36 18.15 18.78
C ARG A 125 -9.99 19.32 17.85
N THR A 126 -8.74 19.76 17.92
CA THR A 126 -8.13 20.77 17.06
C THR A 126 -7.40 20.10 15.90
N ASP A 127 -7.37 20.74 14.74
CA ASP A 127 -6.79 20.11 13.55
C ASP A 127 -5.27 19.89 13.75
N SER A 128 -4.78 18.71 13.36
CA SER A 128 -3.39 18.27 13.56
C SER A 128 -2.97 18.07 15.02
N ALA A 129 -3.91 18.04 15.96
CA ALA A 129 -3.62 17.58 17.31
C ALA A 129 -3.16 16.13 17.28
N ASN A 130 -2.14 15.83 18.08
CA ASN A 130 -1.63 14.49 18.25
C ASN A 130 -1.31 14.18 19.71
N ILE A 131 -1.45 12.92 20.10
CA ILE A 131 -1.06 12.41 21.41
C ILE A 131 -0.26 11.12 21.25
N ARG A 132 0.53 10.78 22.26
CA ARG A 132 1.28 9.52 22.34
C ARG A 132 0.96 8.82 23.66
N LEU A 133 0.51 7.57 23.57
CA LEU A 133 0.14 6.73 24.70
C LEU A 133 0.99 5.46 24.72
N GLU A 134 1.42 5.01 25.89
CA GLU A 134 2.15 3.75 26.02
C GLU A 134 1.17 2.56 26.10
N THR A 135 1.43 1.51 25.31
CA THR A 135 0.62 0.29 25.27
C THR A 135 1.51 -0.95 25.23
N LYS A 136 0.94 -2.14 25.47
CA LYS A 136 1.65 -3.43 25.35
C LYS A 136 2.28 -3.62 23.96
N LEU A 137 1.65 -3.08 22.92
CA LEU A 137 2.10 -3.17 21.53
C LEU A 137 3.07 -2.03 21.14
N GLY A 138 3.58 -1.23 22.09
CA GLY A 138 4.41 -0.05 21.86
C GLY A 138 3.64 1.26 22.08
N TYR A 139 4.15 2.36 21.54
CA TYR A 139 3.53 3.67 21.61
C TYR A 139 2.40 3.78 20.58
N LEU A 140 1.19 4.09 21.04
CA LEU A 140 0.03 4.46 20.23
C LEU A 140 0.01 5.97 20.03
N ILE A 141 0.24 6.40 18.80
CA ILE A 141 0.11 7.80 18.39
C ILE A 141 -1.27 7.98 17.78
N CYS A 142 -2.03 8.97 18.23
CA CYS A 142 -3.34 9.30 17.67
C CYS A 142 -3.31 10.70 17.06
N ASP A 143 -3.78 10.85 15.82
CA ASP A 143 -3.94 12.13 15.14
C ASP A 143 -5.42 12.44 14.90
N PHE A 144 -5.81 13.70 15.15
CA PHE A 144 -7.15 14.19 14.83
C PHE A 144 -7.13 15.07 13.57
N SER A 145 -8.09 14.83 12.67
CA SER A 145 -8.30 15.69 11.50
C SER A 145 -9.77 16.04 11.32
N LYS A 146 -10.06 17.33 11.14
CA LYS A 146 -11.43 17.82 10.89
C LYS A 146 -12.00 17.26 9.60
N LYS A 147 -11.18 17.12 8.56
CA LYS A 147 -11.58 16.56 7.26
C LYS A 147 -11.99 15.09 7.37
N ARG A 148 -11.32 14.32 8.24
CA ARG A 148 -11.70 12.93 8.51
C ARG A 148 -12.96 12.87 9.35
N PHE A 149 -13.07 13.71 10.38
CA PHE A 149 -14.27 13.78 11.21
C PHE A 149 -15.55 13.99 10.40
N THR A 150 -15.57 14.95 9.47
CA THR A 150 -16.76 15.21 8.64
C THR A 150 -17.12 14.02 7.75
N LYS A 151 -16.12 13.38 7.14
CA LYS A 151 -16.30 12.18 6.31
C LYS A 151 -16.81 10.99 7.13
N ASP A 152 -16.16 10.70 8.24
CA ASP A 152 -16.50 9.57 9.11
C ASP A 152 -17.89 9.74 9.72
N LYS A 153 -18.24 10.98 10.13
CA LYS A 153 -19.58 11.31 10.62
C LYS A 153 -20.65 11.04 9.56
N PHE A 154 -20.44 11.52 8.33
CA PHE A 154 -21.37 11.27 7.22
C PHE A 154 -21.51 9.77 6.90
N GLU A 155 -20.40 9.02 6.87
CA GLU A 155 -20.43 7.57 6.66
C GLU A 155 -21.15 6.83 7.78
N MET A 156 -20.94 7.25 9.03
CA MET A 156 -21.61 6.68 10.21
C MET A 156 -23.12 6.98 10.21
N GLU A 157 -23.53 8.22 9.93
CA GLU A 157 -24.95 8.60 9.82
C GLU A 157 -25.66 7.75 8.75
N LYS A 158 -25.03 7.59 7.58
CA LYS A 158 -25.55 6.72 6.51
C LYS A 158 -25.66 5.25 6.92
N GLN A 159 -24.75 4.75 7.77
CA GLN A 159 -24.82 3.39 8.31
C GLN A 159 -25.94 3.25 9.35
N ILE A 160 -26.14 4.25 10.20
CA ILE A 160 -27.23 4.30 11.19
C ILE A 160 -28.59 4.36 10.48
N ASP A 161 -28.73 5.16 9.42
CA ASP A 161 -29.99 5.26 8.67
C ASP A 161 -30.32 3.96 7.96
N LYS A 162 -29.34 3.28 7.37
CA LYS A 162 -29.51 1.93 6.83
C LYS A 162 -29.91 0.91 7.89
N ALA A 163 -29.31 0.98 9.09
CA ALA A 163 -29.67 0.11 10.20
C ALA A 163 -31.11 0.35 10.66
N LYS A 164 -31.55 1.62 10.77
CA LYS A 164 -32.94 1.99 11.08
C LYS A 164 -33.93 1.49 10.02
N GLN A 165 -33.60 1.65 8.74
CA GLN A 165 -34.44 1.18 7.63
C GLN A 165 -34.65 -0.34 7.67
N LEU A 166 -33.62 -1.12 8.00
CA LEU A 166 -33.72 -2.57 8.15
C LEU A 166 -34.50 -3.02 9.40
N ILE A 167 -34.45 -2.25 10.48
CA ILE A 167 -35.27 -2.50 11.66
C ILE A 167 -36.75 -2.27 11.30
N ASN A 168 -37.06 -1.23 10.51
CA ASN A 168 -38.42 -0.89 10.10
C ASN A 168 -38.96 -1.82 8.97
N HIS A 169 -38.10 -2.36 8.11
CA HIS A 169 -38.47 -3.26 7.01
C HIS A 169 -37.59 -4.52 7.01
N PRO A 170 -38.02 -5.62 7.68
CA PRO A 170 -37.24 -6.85 7.76
C PRO A 170 -37.25 -7.60 6.41
N GLY A 171 -36.29 -7.29 5.54
CA GLY A 171 -35.97 -8.05 4.33
C GLY A 171 -34.85 -9.08 4.54
N LYS A 172 -34.49 -9.84 3.48
CA LYS A 172 -33.42 -10.88 3.51
C LYS A 172 -32.14 -10.34 4.17
N THR A 173 -31.75 -11.01 5.24
CA THR A 173 -30.70 -10.68 6.22
C THR A 173 -29.32 -10.50 5.57
N LYS A 174 -28.91 -9.25 5.35
CA LYS A 174 -27.49 -8.89 5.30
C LYS A 174 -27.05 -8.42 6.68
N LYS A 175 -25.95 -8.96 7.21
CA LYS A 175 -25.32 -8.45 8.44
C LYS A 175 -24.89 -7.00 8.20
N ILE A 176 -25.54 -6.04 8.86
CA ILE A 176 -25.17 -4.62 8.82
C ILE A 176 -24.53 -4.21 10.15
N LYS A 177 -23.49 -3.37 10.08
CA LYS A 177 -22.79 -2.79 11.22
C LYS A 177 -23.78 -1.99 12.09
N PHE A 178 -23.63 -2.02 13.42
CA PHE A 178 -24.51 -1.39 14.43
C PHE A 178 -25.85 -2.08 14.73
N ILE A 179 -26.14 -3.26 14.19
CA ILE A 179 -27.29 -4.06 14.61
C ILE A 179 -26.82 -5.09 15.64
N LYS A 180 -27.50 -5.18 16.79
CA LYS A 180 -27.37 -6.26 17.77
C LYS A 180 -28.68 -7.04 17.76
N THR A 181 -28.61 -8.35 17.53
CA THR A 181 -29.78 -9.22 17.66
C THR A 181 -29.85 -9.67 19.12
N ILE A 182 -30.92 -9.27 19.81
CA ILE A 182 -31.22 -9.70 21.19
C ILE A 182 -32.61 -10.35 21.13
N ASP A 183 -32.72 -11.61 21.57
CA ASP A 183 -33.98 -12.38 21.61
C ASP A 183 -34.80 -12.30 20.31
N ALA A 184 -34.16 -12.64 19.19
CA ALA A 184 -34.74 -12.62 17.84
C ALA A 184 -35.24 -11.25 17.33
N LYS A 185 -35.02 -10.15 18.07
CA LYS A 185 -35.31 -8.78 17.65
C LYS A 185 -34.02 -8.04 17.31
N ASN A 186 -33.99 -7.40 16.15
CA ASN A 186 -32.88 -6.55 15.73
C ASN A 186 -33.01 -5.19 16.42
N GLN A 187 -32.06 -4.86 17.30
CA GLN A 187 -31.97 -3.56 17.94
C GLN A 187 -30.68 -2.84 17.55
N LEU A 188 -30.68 -1.52 17.69
CA LEU A 188 -29.51 -0.69 17.42
C LEU A 188 -28.49 -0.83 18.57
N ASN A 189 -27.23 -1.11 18.25
CA ASN A 189 -26.16 -1.22 19.23
C ASN A 189 -25.66 0.17 19.67
N LYS A 190 -26.28 0.72 20.73
CA LYS A 190 -25.98 2.06 21.25
C LYS A 190 -24.53 2.19 21.76
N GLU A 191 -24.01 1.18 22.45
CA GLU A 191 -22.62 1.16 22.96
C GLU A 191 -21.59 1.28 21.83
N LEU A 192 -21.84 0.59 20.70
CA LEU A 192 -20.94 0.63 19.54
C LEU A 192 -21.01 1.98 18.83
N ILE A 193 -22.18 2.63 18.84
CA ILE A 193 -22.35 3.99 18.31
C ILE A 193 -21.61 5.01 19.17
N GLU A 194 -21.73 4.95 20.49
CA GLU A 194 -21.03 5.84 21.42
C GLU A 194 -19.50 5.69 21.29
N LYS A 195 -19.00 4.45 21.27
CA LYS A 195 -17.58 4.18 21.00
C LYS A 195 -17.14 4.72 19.65
N THR A 196 -17.95 4.56 18.61
CA THR A 196 -17.61 5.07 17.27
C THR A 196 -17.60 6.59 17.24
N ASN A 197 -18.55 7.25 17.91
CA ASN A 197 -18.64 8.70 18.04
C ASN A 197 -17.38 9.32 18.65
N ILE A 198 -16.85 8.70 19.71
CA ILE A 198 -15.60 9.14 20.35
C ILE A 198 -14.43 9.06 19.37
N LEU A 199 -14.39 8.00 18.56
CA LEU A 199 -13.29 7.72 17.64
C LEU A 199 -13.39 8.47 16.29
N LEU A 200 -14.44 9.26 16.06
CA LEU A 200 -14.63 9.96 14.78
C LEU A 200 -13.48 10.93 14.50
N GLY A 201 -12.92 10.85 13.30
CA GLY A 201 -11.84 11.75 12.86
C GLY A 201 -10.48 11.47 13.52
N ILE A 202 -10.39 10.46 14.39
CA ILE A 202 -9.15 10.01 15.01
C ILE A 202 -8.57 8.88 14.18
N LYS A 203 -7.27 8.94 13.91
CA LYS A 203 -6.52 7.82 13.34
C LYS A 203 -5.32 7.50 14.22
N GLY A 204 -5.08 6.21 14.44
CA GLY A 204 -4.00 5.75 15.30
C GLY A 204 -2.86 5.10 14.52
N TYR A 205 -1.68 5.10 15.13
CA TYR A 205 -0.46 4.45 14.64
C TYR A 205 0.27 3.81 15.83
N TYR A 206 0.78 2.60 15.68
CA TYR A 206 1.68 2.00 16.65
C TYR A 206 3.13 2.14 16.20
N THR A 207 4.01 2.49 17.13
CA THR A 207 5.46 2.52 16.93
C THR A 207 6.19 2.02 18.18
N ASN A 208 7.37 1.44 18.01
CA ASN A 208 8.29 1.14 19.11
C ASN A 208 9.30 2.27 19.37
N LEU A 209 9.32 3.31 18.53
CA LEU A 209 10.23 4.44 18.65
C LEU A 209 9.74 5.40 19.73
N ASP A 210 10.65 5.81 20.60
CA ASP A 210 10.39 6.77 21.67
C ASP A 210 10.30 8.21 21.13
N GLU A 211 9.84 9.14 21.96
CA GLU A 211 9.59 10.52 21.52
C GLU A 211 10.89 11.29 21.29
N LYS A 212 11.98 10.88 21.95
CA LYS A 212 13.29 11.50 21.78
C LYS A 212 13.94 11.11 20.45
N THR A 213 13.62 9.94 19.90
CA THR A 213 14.16 9.51 18.59
C THR A 213 13.33 10.04 17.42
N ILE A 214 12.00 10.06 17.53
CA ILE A 214 11.13 10.50 16.44
C ILE A 214 9.90 11.25 16.97
N SER A 215 9.59 12.40 16.37
CA SER A 215 8.39 13.16 16.70
C SER A 215 7.12 12.49 16.16
N ASN A 216 5.97 12.82 16.74
CA ASN A 216 4.68 12.29 16.32
C ASN A 216 4.37 12.64 14.85
N GLU A 217 4.72 13.87 14.45
CA GLU A 217 4.50 14.39 13.09
C GLU A 217 5.25 13.57 12.06
N VAL A 218 6.51 13.21 12.34
CA VAL A 218 7.31 12.40 11.43
C VAL A 218 6.71 11.00 11.30
N VAL A 219 6.22 10.39 12.38
CA VAL A 219 5.56 9.07 12.30
C VAL A 219 4.31 9.13 11.42
N ILE A 220 3.49 10.17 11.60
CA ILE A 220 2.28 10.40 10.81
C ILE A 220 2.63 10.62 9.33
N GLU A 221 3.65 11.45 9.05
CA GLU A 221 4.14 11.71 7.69
C GLU A 221 4.65 10.43 7.02
N ARG A 222 5.47 9.64 7.74
CA ARG A 222 6.03 8.38 7.24
C ARG A 222 4.96 7.36 6.93
N TYR A 223 3.94 7.22 7.80
CA TYR A 223 2.78 6.40 7.48
C TYR A 223 1.99 6.96 6.30
N GLY A 224 1.86 8.29 6.21
CA GLY A 224 1.26 8.97 5.07
C GLY A 224 1.91 8.54 3.75
N GLN A 225 3.22 8.35 3.71
CA GLN A 225 3.97 7.93 2.52
C GLN A 225 3.66 6.49 2.05
N LEU A 226 2.88 5.70 2.78
CA LEU A 226 2.44 4.35 2.37
C LEU A 226 1.75 4.37 0.99
N TYR A 227 1.04 5.45 0.63
CA TYR A 227 0.41 5.58 -0.70
C TYR A 227 1.43 5.52 -1.85
N LYS A 228 2.70 5.86 -1.61
CA LYS A 228 3.75 5.79 -2.64
C LYS A 228 3.97 4.35 -3.10
N ILE A 229 3.79 3.37 -2.20
CA ILE A 229 3.78 1.96 -2.60
C ILE A 229 2.56 1.67 -3.48
N GLU A 230 1.37 2.14 -3.10
CA GLU A 230 0.18 1.91 -3.90
C GLU A 230 0.34 2.46 -5.32
N GLN A 231 0.97 3.63 -5.45
CA GLN A 231 1.34 4.22 -6.72
C GLN A 231 2.34 3.34 -7.49
N ALA A 232 3.43 2.89 -6.85
CA ALA A 232 4.42 2.01 -7.48
C ALA A 232 3.79 0.70 -7.97
N PHE A 233 2.90 0.10 -7.18
CA PHE A 233 2.11 -1.06 -7.59
C PHE A 233 1.12 -0.73 -8.70
N ARG A 234 0.50 0.45 -8.70
CA ARG A 234 -0.43 0.85 -9.78
C ARG A 234 0.30 0.96 -11.11
N ILE A 235 1.48 1.58 -11.13
CA ILE A 235 2.36 1.65 -12.31
C ILE A 235 2.74 0.24 -12.76
N SER A 236 3.15 -0.61 -11.81
CA SER A 236 3.47 -2.01 -12.08
C SER A 236 2.30 -2.80 -12.69
N LYS A 237 1.07 -2.57 -12.22
CA LYS A 237 -0.14 -3.26 -12.73
C LYS A 237 -0.56 -2.78 -14.11
N HIS A 238 -0.63 -1.48 -14.34
CA HIS A 238 -1.21 -0.92 -15.56
C HIS A 238 -0.16 -0.67 -16.65
N ASP A 239 0.96 -0.03 -16.30
CA ASP A 239 1.97 0.39 -17.28
C ASP A 239 2.92 -0.77 -17.61
N LEU A 240 3.31 -1.56 -16.60
CA LEU A 240 4.26 -2.67 -16.78
C LEU A 240 3.59 -4.02 -17.06
N LYS A 241 2.25 -4.03 -17.17
CA LYS A 241 1.44 -5.23 -17.41
C LYS A 241 1.89 -6.45 -16.60
N THR A 242 2.21 -6.27 -15.31
CA THR A 242 2.38 -7.40 -14.38
C THR A 242 1.12 -8.26 -14.27
N ARG A 243 0.01 -7.81 -14.88
CA ARG A 243 -1.25 -8.52 -14.96
C ARG A 243 -1.86 -8.36 -16.35
N PRO A 244 -2.44 -9.43 -16.92
CA PRO A 244 -2.40 -10.82 -16.43
C PRO A 244 -1.05 -11.52 -16.68
N ILE A 245 -0.66 -12.45 -15.79
CA ILE A 245 0.50 -13.34 -16.00
C ILE A 245 -0.01 -14.62 -16.68
N PHE A 246 0.36 -14.82 -17.95
CA PHE A 246 -0.01 -16.01 -18.73
C PHE A 246 0.99 -17.17 -18.59
N HIS A 247 1.98 -17.03 -17.72
CA HIS A 247 3.02 -18.04 -17.53
C HIS A 247 2.54 -19.15 -16.59
N PHE A 248 2.84 -20.40 -16.95
CA PHE A 248 2.36 -21.58 -16.24
C PHE A 248 3.41 -22.25 -15.35
N LYS A 249 4.70 -21.98 -15.58
CA LYS A 249 5.82 -22.53 -14.81
C LYS A 249 6.37 -21.46 -13.87
N GLU A 250 6.99 -21.88 -12.78
CA GLU A 250 7.55 -20.99 -11.77
C GLU A 250 8.66 -20.07 -12.34
N ASP A 251 9.63 -20.61 -13.08
CA ASP A 251 10.75 -19.79 -13.59
C ASP A 251 10.32 -18.67 -14.55
N PRO A 252 9.43 -18.90 -15.53
CA PRO A 252 8.90 -17.81 -16.36
C PRO A 252 8.11 -16.77 -15.57
N ILE A 253 7.42 -17.15 -14.50
CA ILE A 253 6.73 -16.21 -13.61
C ILE A 253 7.76 -15.34 -12.88
N LYS A 254 8.80 -15.96 -12.30
CA LYS A 254 9.92 -15.27 -11.65
C LYS A 254 10.60 -14.30 -12.60
N LEU A 255 10.88 -14.72 -13.84
CA LEU A 255 11.51 -13.90 -14.87
C LEU A 255 10.63 -12.70 -15.27
N HIS A 256 9.34 -12.92 -15.50
CA HIS A 256 8.42 -11.83 -15.82
C HIS A 256 8.39 -10.78 -14.70
N LEU A 257 8.31 -11.22 -13.44
CA LEU A 257 8.30 -10.31 -12.29
C LEU A 257 9.64 -9.59 -12.11
N LEU A 258 10.77 -10.25 -12.39
CA LEU A 258 12.08 -9.61 -12.42
C LEU A 258 12.13 -8.48 -13.46
N ILE A 259 11.65 -8.72 -14.68
CA ILE A 259 11.60 -7.70 -15.74
C ILE A 259 10.72 -6.53 -15.30
N CYS A 260 9.56 -6.80 -14.72
CA CYS A 260 8.67 -5.76 -14.20
C CYS A 260 9.29 -5.00 -13.02
N PHE A 261 10.03 -5.66 -12.14
CA PHE A 261 10.76 -5.02 -11.04
C PHE A 261 11.85 -4.08 -11.57
N MET A 262 12.66 -4.54 -12.53
CA MET A 262 13.68 -3.71 -13.18
C MET A 262 13.05 -2.51 -13.90
N ALA A 263 11.97 -2.73 -14.64
CA ALA A 263 11.27 -1.64 -15.32
C ALA A 263 10.67 -0.64 -14.32
N LEU A 264 10.18 -1.08 -13.16
CA LEU A 264 9.72 -0.20 -12.08
C LEU A 264 10.87 0.62 -11.50
N ALA A 265 12.04 0.01 -11.28
CA ALA A 265 13.24 0.68 -10.78
C ALA A 265 13.71 1.77 -11.75
N VAL A 266 13.81 1.46 -13.04
CA VAL A 266 14.14 2.44 -14.09
C VAL A 266 13.10 3.55 -14.16
N SER A 267 11.82 3.19 -14.15
CA SER A 267 10.73 4.18 -14.19
C SER A 267 10.81 5.15 -13.01
N LYS A 268 11.02 4.63 -11.79
CA LYS A 268 11.16 5.47 -10.60
C LYS A 268 12.45 6.27 -10.58
N TYR A 269 13.55 5.73 -11.09
CA TYR A 269 14.79 6.49 -11.25
C TYR A 269 14.58 7.71 -12.14
N ILE A 270 13.90 7.54 -13.28
CA ILE A 270 13.57 8.64 -14.19
C ILE A 270 12.72 9.68 -13.45
N GLU A 271 11.60 9.27 -12.83
CA GLU A 271 10.72 10.20 -12.11
C GLU A 271 11.46 11.00 -11.02
N LEU A 272 12.35 10.36 -10.26
CA LEU A 272 13.11 11.02 -9.19
C LEU A 272 14.16 12.00 -9.74
N LYS A 273 14.78 11.71 -10.88
CA LYS A 273 15.80 12.57 -11.49
C LYS A 273 15.20 13.73 -12.27
N THR A 274 14.10 13.49 -12.99
CA THR A 274 13.52 14.48 -13.90
C THR A 274 12.39 15.27 -13.26
N ASN A 275 11.81 14.76 -12.16
CA ASN A 275 10.63 15.29 -11.47
C ASN A 275 9.39 15.41 -12.38
N ILE A 276 9.32 14.57 -13.42
CA ILE A 276 8.14 14.41 -14.30
C ILE A 276 7.58 13.01 -14.16
N SER A 277 6.29 12.82 -14.48
CA SER A 277 5.67 11.49 -14.46
C SER A 277 6.24 10.59 -15.55
N ILE A 278 6.29 9.27 -15.30
CA ILE A 278 6.75 8.32 -16.31
C ILE A 278 5.92 8.38 -17.60
N GLN A 279 4.62 8.66 -17.51
CA GLN A 279 3.76 8.81 -18.68
C GLN A 279 4.12 10.04 -19.53
N SER A 280 4.43 11.17 -18.89
CA SER A 280 4.90 12.36 -19.58
C SER A 280 6.26 12.09 -20.25
N PHE A 281 7.18 11.45 -19.53
CA PHE A 281 8.46 11.03 -20.11
C PHE A 281 8.29 10.12 -21.34
N LEU A 282 7.41 9.13 -21.25
CA LEU A 282 7.12 8.22 -22.37
C LEU A 282 6.46 8.94 -23.55
N SER A 283 5.58 9.90 -23.30
CA SER A 283 4.96 10.73 -24.34
C SER A 283 6.02 11.53 -25.09
N GLU A 284 6.93 12.20 -24.38
CA GLU A 284 8.00 12.98 -25.00
C GLU A 284 9.01 12.10 -25.74
N SER A 285 9.39 10.97 -25.13
CA SER A 285 10.33 10.02 -25.75
C SER A 285 9.76 9.42 -27.04
N LYS A 286 8.44 9.17 -27.10
CA LYS A 286 7.78 8.64 -28.30
C LYS A 286 7.71 9.63 -29.47
N LYS A 287 7.91 10.94 -29.23
CA LYS A 287 7.97 11.94 -30.32
C LYS A 287 9.27 11.84 -31.11
N ILE A 288 10.33 11.30 -30.51
CA ILE A 288 11.63 11.12 -31.16
C ILE A 288 11.64 9.76 -31.83
N THR A 289 11.34 9.77 -33.13
CA THR A 289 11.37 8.56 -33.95
C THR A 289 12.15 8.82 -35.23
N ASP A 290 12.97 7.84 -35.62
CA ASP A 290 13.63 7.85 -36.92
C ASP A 290 12.74 7.14 -37.96
N ALA A 291 12.41 7.84 -39.04
CA ALA A 291 11.69 7.26 -40.16
C ALA A 291 12.69 6.75 -41.21
N LYS A 292 12.64 5.44 -41.48
CA LYS A 292 13.35 4.82 -42.61
C LYS A 292 12.40 4.68 -43.78
N ILE A 293 12.67 5.40 -44.86
CA ILE A 293 11.85 5.38 -46.08
C ILE A 293 12.66 4.67 -47.17
N LEU A 294 12.17 3.52 -47.64
CA LEU A 294 12.76 2.81 -48.77
C LEU A 294 12.11 3.32 -50.07
N ASN A 295 12.92 3.89 -50.96
CA ASN A 295 12.46 4.20 -52.31
C ASN A 295 12.51 2.95 -53.18
N LYS A 296 11.35 2.42 -53.58
CA LYS A 296 11.23 1.18 -54.37
C LYS A 296 11.75 1.29 -55.82
N ILE A 297 11.90 2.51 -56.34
CA ILE A 297 12.36 2.75 -57.72
C ILE A 297 13.89 2.83 -57.76
N THR A 298 14.50 3.50 -56.78
CA THR A 298 15.96 3.70 -56.73
C THR A 298 16.67 2.72 -55.80
N ASN A 299 15.92 1.89 -55.07
CA ASN A 299 16.40 0.97 -54.02
C ASN A 299 17.24 1.65 -52.91
N LYS A 300 17.14 2.98 -52.78
CA LYS A 300 17.85 3.76 -51.77
C LYS A 300 17.00 3.92 -50.51
N MET A 301 17.63 3.78 -49.35
CA MET A 301 17.03 4.11 -48.06
C MET A 301 17.31 5.57 -47.69
N ILE A 302 16.25 6.31 -47.36
CA ILE A 302 16.32 7.66 -46.81
C ILE A 302 16.01 7.56 -45.32
N LEU A 303 16.92 8.04 -44.48
CA LEU A 303 16.72 8.15 -43.04
C LEU A 303 16.31 9.60 -42.72
N LYS A 304 15.10 9.80 -42.19
CA LYS A 304 14.64 11.10 -41.70
C LYS A 304 14.59 11.05 -40.17
N ARG A 305 15.48 11.81 -39.53
CA ARG A 305 15.54 11.96 -38.08
C ARG A 305 14.68 13.13 -37.63
N VAL A 306 13.89 12.95 -36.59
CA VAL A 306 13.11 14.03 -35.97
C VAL A 306 14.05 14.86 -35.08
N PRO A 307 14.04 16.20 -35.15
CA PRO A 307 14.87 17.03 -34.28
C PRO A 307 14.45 16.87 -32.81
N ILE A 308 15.43 16.90 -31.91
CA ILE A 308 15.19 16.80 -30.48
C ILE A 308 14.45 18.07 -30.01
N THR A 309 13.36 17.90 -29.28
CA THR A 309 12.61 19.03 -28.70
C THR A 309 13.35 19.57 -27.46
N PRO A 310 13.21 20.87 -27.13
CA PRO A 310 13.83 21.47 -25.93
C PRO A 310 13.45 20.76 -24.62
N GLU A 311 12.23 20.20 -24.59
CA GLU A 311 11.71 19.42 -23.46
C GLU A 311 12.54 18.13 -23.26
N VAL A 312 12.84 17.39 -24.33
CA VAL A 312 13.65 16.18 -24.24
C VAL A 312 15.12 16.50 -23.93
N GLU A 313 15.65 17.61 -24.47
CA GLU A 313 17.01 18.04 -24.13
C GLU A 313 17.16 18.31 -22.62
N THR A 314 16.15 18.91 -22.00
CA THR A 314 16.09 19.14 -20.55
C THR A 314 16.03 17.81 -19.78
N ILE A 315 15.27 16.83 -20.27
CA ILE A 315 15.18 15.49 -19.69
C ILE A 315 16.54 14.76 -19.74
N ILE A 316 17.21 14.77 -20.90
CA ILE A 316 18.53 14.14 -21.09
C ILE A 316 19.56 14.76 -20.14
N LYS A 317 19.59 16.10 -20.04
CA LYS A 317 20.44 16.84 -19.10
C LYS A 317 20.19 16.42 -17.65
N ARG A 318 18.93 16.33 -17.23
CA ARG A 318 18.56 15.90 -15.85
C ARG A 318 18.91 14.45 -15.55
N LEU A 319 18.90 13.58 -16.56
CA LEU A 319 19.28 12.18 -16.42
C LEU A 319 20.79 11.95 -16.43
N ASN A 320 21.61 12.99 -16.67
CA ASN A 320 23.05 12.89 -16.91
C ASN A 320 23.41 11.85 -17.99
N LEU A 321 22.53 11.69 -18.99
CA LEU A 321 22.84 10.88 -20.16
C LEU A 321 23.76 11.71 -21.04
N LEU A 322 24.90 11.15 -21.43
CA LEU A 322 25.87 11.85 -22.29
C LEU A 322 25.16 12.35 -23.55
N PRO A 323 25.36 13.61 -23.96
CA PRO A 323 24.91 14.05 -25.27
C PRO A 323 25.68 13.23 -26.32
N HIS A 324 24.95 12.45 -27.12
CA HIS A 324 25.50 11.73 -28.27
C HIS A 324 25.57 12.63 -29.49
#